data_AF-A0AAF0Z0N1-F1
#
_entry.id   AF-A0AAF0Z0N1-F1
#
_cell.length_a   1.000
_cell.length_b   1.000
_cell.length_c   1.000
_cell.angle_alpha   90.00
_cell.angle_beta   90.00
_cell.angle_gamma   90.00
#
_symmetry.space_group_name_H-M   'P 1'
#
loop_
_entity.id
_entity.type
_entity.pdbx_description
1 polymer ?
#
loop_
_entity_poly.entity_id
_entity_poly.type
_entity_poly.pdbx_seq_one_letter_code
_entity_poly.pdbx_strand_id
1 'polypeptide(L)'
;MPPTDDATPHTREPSPAPRHPDRAGTDVRVGLVPGEPVPVRWTKWPGTEHWEHECVWLGSDEHGDWLGQRPGTRSWRPGRSFEAETATVVLVPPGGDWAATFYAPGHAAGLEVYIDLGHSVGWSPDGSATVVGIDMDLDVVRDPVRGTWVDDEDELEEHAALWGYPTEVVTHLEAVASTLRDEVEEHCAPFDDATPTRWLTLLGRTATA
;
A
#
# COMPACT_ATOMS: atom_id res chain seq x y z
N MET A 1 -0.57 24.97 65.39
CA MET A 1 -0.09 23.71 64.79
C MET A 1 -1.18 23.20 63.85
N PRO A 2 -1.14 23.54 62.55
CA PRO A 2 -2.00 22.88 61.57
C PRO A 2 -1.40 21.51 61.22
N PRO A 3 -2.21 20.49 60.89
CA PRO A 3 -1.68 19.27 60.31
C PRO A 3 -1.28 19.53 58.85
N THR A 4 -0.07 19.12 58.48
CA THR A 4 0.41 19.01 57.11
C THR A 4 -0.26 17.84 56.42
N ASP A 5 -0.98 18.11 55.33
CA ASP A 5 -1.53 17.12 54.42
C ASP A 5 -0.51 16.97 53.28
N ASP A 6 0.30 15.92 53.34
CA ASP A 6 1.34 15.59 52.35
C ASP A 6 0.79 14.45 51.48
N ALA A 7 0.01 14.82 50.47
CA ALA A 7 -0.51 13.87 49.49
C ALA A 7 0.50 13.70 48.35
N THR A 8 1.23 12.59 48.37
CA THR A 8 2.10 12.16 47.27
C THR A 8 1.25 11.81 46.04
N PRO A 9 1.57 12.30 44.83
CA PRO A 9 0.83 11.90 43.63
C PRO A 9 1.23 10.47 43.24
N HIS A 10 0.27 9.54 43.30
CA HIS A 10 0.44 8.21 42.71
C HIS A 10 0.36 8.31 41.19
N THR A 11 1.52 8.28 40.52
CA THR A 11 1.59 8.05 39.08
C THR A 11 1.10 6.64 38.80
N ARG A 12 -0.07 6.53 38.16
CA ARG A 12 -0.63 5.27 37.69
C ARG A 12 0.13 4.87 36.43
N GLU A 13 0.97 3.84 36.52
CA GLU A 13 1.61 3.26 35.33
C GLU A 13 0.54 2.79 34.34
N PRO A 14 0.72 3.02 33.02
CA PRO A 14 -0.20 2.51 32.02
C PRO A 14 -0.16 0.97 32.03
N SER A 15 -1.35 0.37 32.03
CA SER A 15 -1.54 -1.08 31.93
C SER A 15 -0.92 -1.59 30.62
N PRO A 16 -0.09 -2.65 30.64
CA PRO A 16 0.45 -3.21 29.40
C PRO A 16 -0.70 -3.75 28.54
N ALA A 17 -0.69 -3.41 27.26
CA ALA A 17 -1.60 -3.96 26.27
C ALA A 17 -1.49 -5.50 26.25
N PRO A 18 -2.60 -6.22 25.97
CA PRO A 18 -2.57 -7.68 25.89
C PRO A 18 -1.62 -8.12 24.77
N ARG A 19 -0.58 -8.87 25.13
CA ARG A 19 0.29 -9.54 24.16
C ARG A 19 -0.52 -10.67 23.51
N HIS A 20 -0.89 -10.49 22.26
CA HIS A 20 -1.35 -11.60 21.43
C HIS A 20 -0.20 -12.60 21.28
N PRO A 21 -0.43 -13.91 21.46
CA PRO A 21 0.63 -14.90 21.34
C PRO A 21 1.14 -14.94 19.90
N ASP A 22 2.44 -14.73 19.72
CA ASP A 22 3.19 -15.03 18.50
C ASP A 22 2.98 -16.51 18.15
N ARG A 23 2.00 -16.80 17.29
CA ARG A 23 2.22 -17.83 16.30
C ARG A 23 3.09 -17.16 15.25
N ALA A 24 4.39 -17.43 15.30
CA ALA A 24 5.25 -17.23 14.15
C ALA A 24 4.67 -18.07 13.00
N GLY A 25 3.74 -17.46 12.25
CA GLY A 25 3.28 -17.98 10.98
C GLY A 25 4.52 -18.13 10.11
N THR A 26 4.59 -19.23 9.36
CA THR A 26 5.64 -19.35 8.35
C THR A 26 5.49 -18.18 7.40
N ASP A 27 6.55 -17.38 7.28
CA ASP A 27 6.58 -16.29 6.31
C ASP A 27 6.39 -16.87 4.92
N VAL A 28 5.21 -16.62 4.33
CA VAL A 28 4.79 -17.19 3.05
C VAL A 28 5.77 -16.84 1.93
N ARG A 29 6.47 -15.70 2.05
CA ARG A 29 7.45 -15.21 1.07
C ARG A 29 8.64 -16.14 0.90
N VAL A 30 9.02 -16.88 1.94
CA VAL A 30 10.21 -17.76 1.91
C VAL A 30 10.06 -18.87 0.87
N GLY A 31 8.83 -19.26 0.55
CA GLY A 31 8.53 -20.29 -0.45
C GLY A 31 8.31 -19.77 -1.86
N LEU A 32 8.13 -18.45 -2.04
CA LEU A 32 7.70 -17.90 -3.32
C LEU A 32 8.86 -17.80 -4.31
N VAL A 33 8.62 -18.23 -5.55
CA VAL A 33 9.56 -18.01 -6.67
C VAL A 33 9.05 -16.94 -7.63
N PRO A 34 9.93 -16.14 -8.25
CA PRO A 34 9.50 -15.10 -9.18
C PRO A 34 8.60 -15.65 -10.30
N GLY A 35 7.45 -15.00 -10.49
CA GLY A 35 6.41 -15.40 -11.43
C GLY A 35 5.24 -16.19 -10.83
N GLU A 36 5.32 -16.62 -9.57
CA GLU A 36 4.18 -17.26 -8.89
C GLU A 36 3.04 -16.27 -8.63
N PRO A 37 1.76 -16.70 -8.75
CA PRO A 37 0.61 -15.83 -8.52
C PRO A 37 0.55 -15.31 -7.09
N VAL A 38 0.40 -14.00 -6.95
CA VAL A 38 0.14 -13.29 -5.68
C VAL A 38 -0.93 -12.23 -5.96
N PRO A 39 -2.21 -12.51 -5.68
CA PRO A 39 -3.25 -11.50 -5.83
C PRO A 39 -3.03 -10.34 -4.87
N VAL A 40 -3.38 -9.12 -5.31
CA VAL A 40 -3.49 -7.94 -4.44
C VAL A 40 -4.97 -7.63 -4.28
N ARG A 41 -5.46 -7.58 -3.04
CA ARG A 41 -6.87 -7.39 -2.72
C ARG A 41 -7.09 -6.18 -1.83
N TRP A 42 -7.92 -5.27 -2.31
CA TRP A 42 -8.35 -4.11 -1.56
C TRP A 42 -9.78 -4.28 -1.07
N THR A 43 -10.03 -3.72 0.10
CA THR A 43 -11.37 -3.45 0.61
C THR A 43 -11.50 -1.96 0.83
N LYS A 44 -12.70 -1.40 0.72
CA LYS A 44 -12.99 -0.06 1.24
C LYS A 44 -13.46 -0.19 2.68
N TRP A 45 -13.14 0.78 3.53
CA TRP A 45 -13.65 0.81 4.90
C TRP A 45 -15.20 0.88 4.91
N PRO A 46 -15.91 0.13 5.80
CA PRO A 46 -15.38 -0.73 6.86
C PRO A 46 -15.20 -2.22 6.47
N GLY A 47 -15.14 -2.55 5.18
CA GLY A 47 -14.83 -3.91 4.70
C GLY A 47 -15.55 -4.34 3.43
N THR A 48 -16.04 -3.40 2.61
CA THR A 48 -16.66 -3.74 1.33
C THR A 48 -15.59 -4.12 0.30
N GLU A 49 -15.91 -5.06 -0.59
CA GLU A 49 -15.00 -5.47 -1.66
C GLU A 49 -14.65 -4.28 -2.57
N HIS A 50 -13.36 -4.11 -2.84
CA HIS A 50 -12.84 -3.10 -3.76
C HIS A 50 -12.10 -3.77 -4.92
N TRP A 51 -10.92 -3.25 -5.30
CA TRP A 51 -10.12 -3.80 -6.38
C TRP A 51 -9.41 -5.10 -5.98
N GLU A 52 -9.42 -6.07 -6.88
CA GLU A 52 -8.49 -7.20 -6.90
C GLU A 52 -7.68 -7.16 -8.19
N HIS A 53 -6.39 -7.44 -8.06
CA HIS A 53 -5.42 -7.43 -9.15
C HIS A 53 -4.73 -8.79 -9.24
N GLU A 54 -4.69 -9.35 -10.44
CA GLU A 54 -3.86 -10.50 -10.78
C GLU A 54 -2.39 -10.07 -10.88
N CYS A 55 -1.62 -10.32 -9.83
CA CYS A 55 -0.18 -10.03 -9.81
C CYS A 55 0.64 -11.32 -9.62
N VAL A 56 1.96 -11.18 -9.81
CA VAL A 56 2.94 -12.22 -9.51
C VAL A 56 4.05 -11.73 -8.60
N TRP A 57 4.62 -12.64 -7.81
CA TRP A 57 5.82 -12.38 -7.02
C TRP A 57 7.01 -12.03 -7.90
N LEU A 58 7.80 -11.03 -7.52
CA LEU A 58 9.08 -10.71 -8.17
C LEU A 58 10.27 -10.85 -7.21
N GLY A 59 10.10 -10.50 -5.94
CA GLY A 59 11.16 -10.54 -4.93
C GLY A 59 11.04 -9.40 -3.92
N SER A 60 12.09 -9.19 -3.14
CA SER A 60 12.17 -8.09 -2.17
C SER A 60 13.51 -7.37 -2.27
N ASP A 61 13.53 -6.12 -1.86
CA ASP A 61 14.75 -5.32 -1.66
C ASP A 61 14.62 -4.43 -0.41
N GLU A 62 15.49 -3.44 -0.26
CA GLU A 62 15.49 -2.52 0.89
C GLU A 62 14.21 -1.66 0.99
N HIS A 63 13.43 -1.51 -0.07
CA HIS A 63 12.20 -0.71 -0.07
C HIS A 63 10.97 -1.53 0.30
N GLY A 64 11.01 -2.84 0.06
CA GLY A 64 9.91 -3.75 0.40
C GLY A 64 9.78 -4.91 -0.56
N ASP A 65 8.55 -5.39 -0.67
CA ASP A 65 8.17 -6.55 -1.47
C ASP A 65 7.62 -6.09 -2.82
N TRP A 66 8.07 -6.72 -3.90
CA TRP A 66 7.75 -6.35 -5.27
C TRP A 66 6.90 -7.41 -5.97
N LEU A 67 5.81 -6.94 -6.55
CA LEU A 67 4.90 -7.72 -7.38
C LEU A 67 4.89 -7.15 -8.80
N GLY A 68 4.38 -7.92 -9.75
CA GLY A 68 4.20 -7.46 -11.13
C GLY A 68 2.84 -7.83 -11.71
N GLN A 69 2.23 -6.91 -12.44
CA GLN A 69 1.05 -7.17 -13.26
C GLN A 69 1.46 -7.19 -14.74
N ARG A 70 1.05 -8.22 -15.48
CA ARG A 70 1.44 -8.40 -16.89
C ARG A 70 0.36 -7.87 -17.82
N PRO A 71 0.69 -7.49 -19.06
CA PRO A 71 -0.32 -7.23 -20.07
C PRO A 71 -1.29 -8.42 -20.20
N GLY A 72 -2.59 -8.15 -20.23
CA GLY A 72 -3.66 -9.14 -20.32
C GLY A 72 -4.12 -9.74 -18.97
N THR A 73 -3.44 -9.47 -17.85
CA THR A 73 -3.96 -9.87 -16.53
C THR A 73 -5.02 -8.89 -16.02
N ARG A 74 -5.89 -9.37 -15.15
CA ARG A 74 -7.13 -8.68 -14.78
C ARG A 74 -6.97 -7.79 -13.54
N SER A 75 -7.64 -6.64 -13.58
CA SER A 75 -7.99 -5.82 -12.42
C SER A 75 -9.51 -5.66 -12.37
N TRP A 76 -10.14 -5.94 -11.23
CA TRP A 76 -11.61 -5.86 -11.11
C TRP A 76 -12.08 -5.46 -9.73
N ARG A 77 -13.27 -4.87 -9.68
CA ARG A 77 -14.05 -4.59 -8.47
C ARG A 77 -15.54 -4.80 -8.75
N PRO A 78 -16.44 -4.75 -7.76
CA PRO A 78 -17.88 -4.80 -8.03
C PRO A 78 -18.30 -3.76 -9.09
N GLY A 79 -18.85 -4.25 -10.21
CA GLY A 79 -19.36 -3.41 -11.31
C GLY A 79 -18.31 -2.89 -12.31
N ARG A 80 -17.00 -3.16 -12.14
CA ARG A 80 -15.95 -2.73 -13.09
C ARG A 80 -14.83 -3.75 -13.23
N SER A 81 -14.33 -3.94 -14.45
CA SER A 81 -13.21 -4.84 -14.75
C SER A 81 -12.46 -4.34 -15.97
N PHE A 82 -11.14 -4.48 -15.98
CA PHE A 82 -10.30 -4.26 -17.15
C PHE A 82 -9.12 -5.21 -17.17
N GLU A 83 -8.47 -5.32 -18.32
CA GLU A 83 -7.20 -6.01 -18.49
C GLU A 83 -6.08 -4.98 -18.51
N ALA A 84 -4.97 -5.27 -17.85
CA ALA A 84 -3.79 -4.43 -17.90
C ALA A 84 -3.27 -4.35 -19.35
N GLU A 85 -3.15 -3.14 -19.90
CA GLU A 85 -2.67 -2.94 -21.27
C GLU A 85 -1.14 -2.98 -21.35
N THR A 86 -0.48 -2.51 -20.30
CA THR A 86 0.98 -2.50 -20.17
C THR A 86 1.40 -3.21 -18.88
N ALA A 87 2.69 -3.55 -18.78
CA ALA A 87 3.23 -4.11 -17.56
C ALA A 87 3.30 -3.04 -16.46
N THR A 88 3.02 -3.44 -15.22
CA THR A 88 3.26 -2.62 -14.04
C THR A 88 3.99 -3.43 -12.98
N VAL A 89 4.67 -2.74 -12.07
CA VAL A 89 5.21 -3.36 -10.85
C VAL A 89 4.63 -2.65 -9.64
N VAL A 90 4.33 -3.41 -8.60
CA VAL A 90 3.74 -2.93 -7.35
C VAL A 90 4.75 -3.12 -6.23
N LEU A 91 5.08 -2.05 -5.53
CA LEU A 91 5.86 -2.07 -4.30
C LEU A 91 4.92 -2.10 -3.10
N VAL A 92 5.18 -3.03 -2.17
CA VAL A 92 4.52 -3.14 -0.87
C VAL A 92 5.58 -2.94 0.22
N PRO A 93 5.69 -1.73 0.80
CA PRO A 93 6.60 -1.44 1.89
C PRO A 93 6.18 -2.12 3.19
N PRO A 94 7.09 -2.31 4.16
CA PRO A 94 6.78 -2.96 5.43
C PRO A 94 5.90 -2.12 6.38
N GLY A 95 5.67 -0.84 6.10
CA GLY A 95 4.96 0.09 6.99
C GLY A 95 3.44 -0.12 7.05
N GLY A 96 2.84 -0.58 5.96
CA GLY A 96 1.42 -0.91 5.88
C GLY A 96 0.45 0.24 5.66
N ASP A 97 0.97 1.40 5.26
CA ASP A 97 0.20 2.62 4.99
C ASP A 97 -0.07 2.89 3.50
N TRP A 98 0.60 2.16 2.59
CA TRP A 98 0.46 2.38 1.14
C TRP A 98 1.02 1.22 0.31
N ALA A 99 0.67 1.18 -0.97
CA ALA A 99 1.37 0.43 -2.01
C ALA A 99 1.55 1.31 -3.26
N ALA A 100 2.69 1.20 -3.95
CA ALA A 100 2.97 2.01 -5.13
C ALA A 100 3.00 1.17 -6.40
N THR A 101 2.22 1.56 -7.39
CA THR A 101 2.23 1.01 -8.74
C THR A 101 3.07 1.89 -9.68
N PHE A 102 4.04 1.26 -10.34
CA PHE A 102 4.89 1.88 -11.36
C PHE A 102 4.53 1.34 -12.74
N TYR A 103 4.27 2.24 -13.68
CA TYR A 103 3.80 1.88 -15.00
C TYR A 103 4.96 1.81 -16.00
N ALA A 104 4.95 0.78 -16.86
CA ALA A 104 5.87 0.74 -17.98
C ALA A 104 5.63 1.92 -18.95
N PRO A 105 6.69 2.43 -19.62
CA PRO A 105 6.55 3.47 -20.62
C PRO A 105 5.51 3.12 -21.70
N GLY A 106 4.69 4.09 -22.09
CA GLY A 106 3.65 3.91 -23.11
C GLY A 106 2.29 3.46 -22.56
N HIS A 107 2.08 3.46 -21.24
CA HIS A 107 0.76 3.30 -20.64
C HIS A 107 -0.23 4.36 -21.18
N ALA A 108 -1.44 3.93 -21.56
CA ALA A 108 -2.39 4.77 -22.30
C ALA A 108 -2.83 6.04 -21.56
N ALA A 109 -2.92 5.96 -20.22
CA ALA A 109 -3.26 7.12 -19.39
C ALA A 109 -2.06 8.06 -19.12
N GLY A 110 -0.85 7.70 -19.54
CA GLY A 110 0.36 8.49 -19.31
C GLY A 110 0.90 8.44 -17.88
N LEU A 111 0.26 7.72 -16.96
CA LEU A 111 0.72 7.56 -15.58
C LEU A 111 2.10 6.91 -15.51
N GLU A 112 2.94 7.38 -14.58
CA GLU A 112 4.24 6.80 -14.26
C GLU A 112 4.24 6.14 -12.88
N VAL A 113 3.68 6.84 -11.88
CA VAL A 113 3.56 6.39 -10.49
C VAL A 113 2.14 6.65 -10.01
N TYR A 114 1.57 5.67 -9.33
CA TYR A 114 0.31 5.78 -8.61
C TYR A 114 0.47 5.09 -7.26
N ILE A 115 0.20 5.80 -6.17
CA ILE A 115 0.35 5.27 -4.81
C ILE A 115 -1.01 5.29 -4.13
N ASP A 116 -1.56 4.09 -3.90
CA ASP A 116 -2.74 3.88 -3.09
C ASP A 116 -2.36 4.04 -1.62
N LEU A 117 -2.90 5.04 -0.93
CA LEU A 117 -2.81 5.09 0.53
C LEU A 117 -3.90 4.24 1.15
N GLY A 118 -3.52 3.55 2.20
CA GLY A 118 -4.37 2.56 2.82
C GLY A 118 -4.03 2.29 4.27
N HIS A 119 -4.73 1.29 4.81
CA HIS A 119 -4.51 0.80 6.15
C HIS A 119 -4.32 -0.70 6.13
N SER A 120 -3.39 -1.19 6.96
CA SER A 120 -3.05 -2.62 7.05
C SER A 120 -2.65 -3.23 5.70
N VAL A 121 -1.95 -2.45 4.86
CA VAL A 121 -1.45 -2.91 3.57
C VAL A 121 -0.31 -3.91 3.78
N GLY A 122 -0.41 -5.11 3.23
CA GLY A 122 0.64 -6.12 3.42
C GLY A 122 0.16 -7.55 3.19
N TRP A 123 0.94 -8.52 3.63
CA TRP A 123 0.60 -9.92 3.46
C TRP A 123 -0.59 -10.34 4.32
N SER A 124 -1.47 -11.16 3.73
CA SER A 124 -2.64 -11.69 4.39
C SER A 124 -2.28 -12.42 5.69
N PRO A 125 -2.95 -12.13 6.82
CA PRO A 125 -2.67 -12.77 8.10
C PRO A 125 -3.12 -14.24 8.17
N ASP A 126 -3.88 -14.72 7.18
CA ASP A 126 -4.31 -16.12 7.08
C ASP A 126 -3.21 -17.06 6.53
N GLY A 127 -2.07 -16.51 6.13
CA GLY A 127 -0.93 -17.25 5.59
C GLY A 127 -1.05 -17.58 4.10
N SER A 128 -2.03 -17.02 3.38
CA SER A 128 -2.09 -17.13 1.92
C SER A 128 -1.02 -16.26 1.25
N ALA A 129 -0.63 -16.64 0.03
CA ALA A 129 0.19 -15.79 -0.83
C ALA A 129 -0.69 -14.71 -1.46
N THR A 130 -1.13 -13.75 -0.66
CA THR A 130 -2.02 -12.65 -1.07
C THR A 130 -1.61 -11.40 -0.31
N VAL A 131 -1.49 -10.29 -1.03
CA VAL A 131 -1.39 -8.97 -0.40
C VAL A 131 -2.80 -8.42 -0.24
N VAL A 132 -3.08 -7.87 0.93
CA VAL A 132 -4.36 -7.26 1.29
C VAL A 132 -4.14 -5.82 1.74
N GLY A 133 -5.17 -5.01 1.63
CA GLY A 133 -5.18 -3.65 2.17
C GLY A 133 -6.60 -3.10 2.31
N ILE A 134 -6.73 -2.09 3.15
CA ILE A 134 -7.93 -1.25 3.21
C ILE A 134 -7.58 0.05 2.48
N ASP A 135 -8.25 0.30 1.37
CA ASP A 135 -8.13 1.53 0.61
C ASP A 135 -8.82 2.66 1.41
N MET A 136 -8.09 3.76 1.59
CA MET A 136 -8.49 4.91 2.38
C MET A 136 -8.69 6.17 1.51
N ASP A 137 -9.02 5.98 0.24
CA ASP A 137 -9.38 6.99 -0.76
C ASP A 137 -8.23 7.90 -1.25
N LEU A 138 -7.24 8.19 -0.42
CA LEU A 138 -6.19 9.15 -0.78
C LEU A 138 -5.12 8.53 -1.68
N ASP A 139 -4.71 9.25 -2.72
CA ASP A 139 -3.70 8.78 -3.67
C ASP A 139 -2.58 9.81 -3.89
N VAL A 140 -1.38 9.34 -4.25
CA VAL A 140 -0.32 10.19 -4.82
C VAL A 140 -0.02 9.75 -6.24
N VAL A 141 -0.12 10.68 -7.18
CA VAL A 141 -0.03 10.39 -8.62
C VAL A 141 1.08 11.23 -9.26
N ARG A 142 1.84 10.59 -10.16
CA ARG A 142 2.78 11.28 -11.06
C ARG A 142 2.49 10.93 -12.51
N ASP A 143 2.38 11.97 -13.33
CA ASP A 143 2.39 11.86 -14.79
C ASP A 143 3.29 12.96 -15.41
N PRO A 144 3.85 12.74 -16.61
CA PRO A 144 4.87 13.62 -17.19
C PRO A 144 4.32 14.97 -17.69
N VAL A 145 2.99 15.14 -17.73
CA VAL A 145 2.32 16.36 -18.19
C VAL A 145 1.91 17.24 -17.02
N ARG A 146 1.34 16.65 -15.96
CA ARG A 146 0.80 17.38 -14.80
C ARG A 146 1.80 17.51 -13.65
N GLY A 147 2.81 16.64 -13.58
CA GLY A 147 3.73 16.55 -12.45
C GLY A 147 3.16 15.64 -11.35
N THR A 148 3.54 15.90 -10.10
CA THR A 148 3.10 15.11 -8.93
C THR A 148 2.06 15.84 -8.09
N TRP A 149 0.96 15.16 -7.77
CA TRP A 149 -0.11 15.69 -6.91
C TRP A 149 -0.69 14.62 -5.98
N VAL A 150 -1.44 15.07 -4.97
CA VAL A 150 -2.30 14.23 -4.13
C VAL A 150 -3.69 14.25 -4.77
N ASP A 151 -4.24 13.09 -5.08
CA ASP A 151 -5.58 12.93 -5.68
C ASP A 151 -6.60 12.53 -4.61
N ASP A 152 -7.89 12.79 -4.88
CA ASP A 152 -9.03 12.29 -4.10
C ASP A 152 -9.10 12.77 -2.62
N GLU A 153 -8.52 13.94 -2.32
CA GLU A 153 -8.67 14.63 -1.02
C GLU A 153 -10.15 14.92 -0.67
N ASP A 154 -10.99 15.18 -1.66
CA ASP A 154 -12.43 15.40 -1.49
C ASP A 154 -13.22 14.11 -1.27
N GLU A 155 -12.84 13.01 -1.94
CA GLU A 155 -13.41 11.68 -1.68
C GLU A 155 -13.09 11.22 -0.26
N LEU A 156 -11.86 11.43 0.22
CA LEU A 156 -11.47 11.17 1.61
C LEU A 156 -12.33 11.96 2.60
N GLU A 157 -12.53 13.27 2.38
CA GLU A 157 -13.36 14.10 3.27
C GLU A 157 -14.81 13.58 3.33
N GLU A 158 -15.40 13.28 2.16
CA GLU A 158 -16.76 12.75 2.06
C GLU A 158 -16.89 11.39 2.74
N HIS A 159 -16.00 10.46 2.42
CA HIS A 159 -16.05 9.08 2.92
C HIS A 159 -15.71 8.99 4.40
N ALA A 160 -14.77 9.80 4.91
CA ALA A 160 -14.48 9.87 6.34
C ALA A 160 -15.71 10.30 7.13
N ALA A 161 -16.46 11.29 6.63
CA ALA A 161 -17.71 11.74 7.24
C ALA A 161 -18.84 10.71 7.14
N LEU A 162 -18.95 10.02 5.99
CA LEU A 162 -20.02 9.06 5.71
C LEU A 162 -19.84 7.73 6.46
N TRP A 163 -18.61 7.21 6.51
CA TRP A 163 -18.29 5.87 7.00
C TRP A 163 -17.54 5.86 8.33
N GLY A 164 -17.25 7.04 8.89
CA GLY A 164 -16.67 7.20 10.21
C GLY A 164 -15.24 6.69 10.29
N TYR A 165 -14.38 7.17 9.39
CA TYR A 165 -12.95 6.84 9.44
C TYR A 165 -12.34 7.36 10.75
N PRO A 166 -11.44 6.61 11.40
CA PRO A 166 -10.75 7.09 12.59
C PRO A 166 -9.92 8.34 12.26
N THR A 167 -10.16 9.45 12.98
CA THR A 167 -9.51 10.73 12.69
C THR A 167 -7.99 10.64 12.75
N GLU A 168 -7.45 9.84 13.67
CA GLU A 168 -6.02 9.60 13.79
C GLU A 168 -5.42 8.89 12.57
N VAL A 169 -6.19 8.02 11.89
CA VAL A 169 -5.75 7.36 10.66
C VAL A 169 -5.76 8.36 9.52
N VAL A 170 -6.82 9.17 9.39
CA VAL A 170 -6.91 10.22 8.37
C VAL A 170 -5.74 11.20 8.48
N THR A 171 -5.52 11.78 9.65
CA THR A 171 -4.41 12.73 9.88
C THR A 171 -3.03 12.11 9.61
N HIS A 172 -2.85 10.83 9.92
CA HIS A 172 -1.61 10.11 9.59
C HIS A 172 -1.42 9.98 8.09
N LEU A 173 -2.46 9.53 7.36
CA LEU A 173 -2.37 9.31 5.92
C LEU A 173 -2.21 10.62 5.14
N GLU A 174 -2.83 11.73 5.56
CA GLU A 174 -2.57 13.05 4.97
C GLU A 174 -1.09 13.45 5.09
N ALA A 175 -0.46 13.20 6.24
CA ALA A 175 0.96 13.47 6.45
C ALA A 175 1.86 12.54 5.62
N VAL A 176 1.48 11.28 5.50
CA VAL A 176 2.16 10.30 4.63
C VAL A 176 2.05 10.72 3.17
N ALA A 177 0.86 11.11 2.69
CA ALA A 177 0.66 11.56 1.31
C ALA A 177 1.48 12.81 0.99
N SER A 178 1.53 13.79 1.89
CA SER A 178 2.38 14.97 1.72
C SER A 178 3.85 14.60 1.60
N THR A 179 4.34 13.65 2.42
CA THR A 179 5.73 13.20 2.38
C THR A 179 6.03 12.45 1.07
N LEU A 180 5.16 11.52 0.69
CA LEU A 180 5.29 10.74 -0.54
C LEU A 180 5.25 11.63 -1.78
N ARG A 181 4.35 12.63 -1.81
CA ARG A 181 4.28 13.59 -2.91
C ARG A 181 5.61 14.32 -3.10
N ASP A 182 6.25 14.75 -2.01
CA ASP A 182 7.56 15.40 -2.08
C ASP A 182 8.65 14.42 -2.53
N GLU A 183 8.67 13.18 -2.02
CA GLU A 183 9.63 12.14 -2.43
C GLU A 183 9.48 11.73 -3.91
N VAL A 184 8.25 11.64 -4.41
CA VAL A 184 7.93 11.31 -5.80
C VAL A 184 8.32 12.45 -6.74
N GLU A 185 8.05 13.70 -6.35
CA GLU A 185 8.43 14.91 -7.09
C GLU A 185 9.96 15.08 -7.16
N GLU A 186 10.67 14.75 -6.07
CA GLU A 186 12.14 14.80 -6.01
C GLU A 186 12.81 13.58 -6.64
N HIS A 187 12.04 12.61 -7.14
CA HIS A 187 12.53 11.33 -7.67
C HIS A 187 13.45 10.59 -6.68
N CYS A 188 13.12 10.65 -5.39
CA CYS A 188 13.81 9.88 -4.37
C CYS A 188 13.51 8.38 -4.55
N ALA A 189 14.52 7.51 -4.48
CA ALA A 189 14.28 6.06 -4.53
C ALA A 189 13.31 5.65 -3.39
N PRO A 190 12.27 4.85 -3.66
CA PRO A 190 12.07 3.99 -4.84
C PRO A 190 11.35 4.64 -6.04
N PHE A 191 11.09 5.95 -6.02
CA PHE A 191 10.36 6.70 -7.05
C PHE A 191 11.25 7.29 -8.16
N ASP A 192 12.55 6.96 -8.14
CA ASP A 192 13.46 7.20 -9.25
C ASP A 192 13.13 6.29 -10.45
N ASP A 193 13.75 6.53 -11.61
CA ASP A 193 13.51 5.69 -12.79
C ASP A 193 14.18 4.32 -12.69
N ALA A 194 15.33 4.25 -12.00
CA ALA A 194 16.17 3.07 -11.96
C ALA A 194 15.53 1.92 -11.18
N THR A 195 14.85 2.24 -10.08
CA THR A 195 14.23 1.26 -9.17
C THR A 195 13.07 0.48 -9.78
N PRO A 196 12.01 1.09 -10.31
CA PRO A 196 10.96 0.35 -10.97
C PRO A 196 11.45 -0.33 -12.27
N THR A 197 12.41 0.28 -13.00
CA THR A 197 12.94 -0.30 -14.25
C THR A 197 13.62 -1.66 -14.03
N ARG A 198 14.34 -1.87 -12.91
CA ARG A 198 14.93 -3.20 -12.60
C ARG A 198 13.85 -4.27 -12.44
N TRP A 199 12.75 -3.94 -11.79
CA TRP A 199 11.64 -4.86 -11.52
C TRP A 199 10.80 -5.12 -12.75
N LEU A 200 10.50 -4.10 -13.56
CA LEU A 200 9.84 -4.25 -14.86
C LEU A 200 10.67 -5.14 -15.80
N THR A 201 11.99 -5.00 -15.79
CA THR A 201 12.91 -5.86 -16.55
C THR A 201 12.83 -7.31 -16.07
N LEU A 202 12.77 -7.55 -14.77
CA LEU A 202 12.61 -8.90 -14.20
C LEU A 202 11.26 -9.50 -14.58
N LEU A 203 10.17 -8.73 -14.48
CA LEU A 203 8.82 -9.14 -14.88
C LEU A 203 8.79 -9.61 -16.34
N GLY A 204 9.46 -8.89 -17.25
CA GLY A 204 9.57 -9.30 -18.65
C GLY A 204 10.34 -10.60 -18.88
N ARG A 205 11.21 -11.02 -17.95
CA ARG A 205 11.98 -12.28 -18.01
C ARG A 205 11.27 -13.46 -17.36
N THR A 206 10.31 -13.20 -16.47
CA THR A 206 9.53 -14.23 -15.77
C THR A 206 8.30 -14.70 -16.57
N ALA A 207 8.24 -14.42 -17.88
CA ALA A 207 7.15 -14.86 -18.73
C ALA A 207 7.02 -16.39 -18.73
N THR A 208 5.79 -16.86 -18.60
CA THR A 208 5.40 -18.26 -18.41
C THR A 208 5.98 -19.15 -19.51
N ALA A 209 6.62 -20.25 -19.12
CA ALA A 209 6.98 -21.35 -20.01
C ALA A 209 5.74 -22.05 -20.58
#